data_AF-A0A3C1D9E9-F1
#
_entry.id   AF-A0A3C1D9E9-F1
#
_cell.length_a   1.000
_cell.length_b   1.000
_cell.length_c   1.000
_cell.angle_alpha   90.00
_cell.angle_beta   90.00
_cell.angle_gamma   90.00
#
_symmetry.space_group_name_H-M   'P 1'
#
loop_
_entity.id
_entity.type
_entity.pdbx_description
1 polymer ?
#
loop_
_entity_poly.entity_id
_entity_poly.type
_entity_poly.pdbx_seq_one_letter_code
_entity_poly.pdbx_strand_id
1 'polypeptide(L)'
;YLFYTERDSLRPDDVYLITPNAVFGRYIDNVLPDMGESNPHILTWDALMNDLGLAGRGTAKDADTAMLRAIDARIGAFQLDQADFCDLRVDNERVIAAHQARASLEKFAHLPLGVHRCTLAIEDLKEKLEQRIARLAKDEDTHDAMMDLSNSEQIAIFGQQLAPLDDAEMAA
;
A
#
# COMPACT_ATOMS: atom_id res chain seq x y z
N TYR A 1 11.43 -23.40 18.49
CA TYR A 1 11.49 -24.86 18.25
C TYR A 1 11.35 -25.19 16.78
N LEU A 2 10.22 -24.86 16.12
CA LEU A 2 10.05 -25.13 14.69
C LEU A 2 11.14 -24.47 13.82
N PHE A 3 11.43 -23.18 14.01
CA PHE A 3 12.53 -22.51 13.32
C PHE A 3 13.88 -23.18 13.56
N TYR A 4 14.17 -23.60 14.79
CA TYR A 4 15.38 -24.36 15.09
C TYR A 4 15.45 -25.73 14.36
N THR A 5 14.36 -26.50 14.35
CA THR A 5 14.32 -27.84 13.75
C THR A 5 14.27 -27.80 12.22
N GLU A 6 13.58 -26.82 11.66
CA GLU A 6 13.33 -26.65 10.22
C GLU A 6 14.11 -25.46 9.63
N ARG A 7 15.23 -25.06 10.24
CA ARG A 7 16.00 -23.86 9.85
C ARG A 7 16.44 -23.81 8.38
N ASP A 8 16.55 -24.96 7.73
CA ASP A 8 16.95 -25.08 6.32
C ASP A 8 15.76 -24.89 5.37
N SER A 9 14.52 -25.07 5.85
CA SER A 9 13.29 -25.09 5.04
C SER A 9 12.29 -23.99 5.41
N LEU A 10 12.39 -23.43 6.61
CA LEU A 10 11.44 -22.47 7.18
C LEU A 10 12.15 -21.20 7.66
N ARG A 11 11.82 -20.07 7.04
CA ARG A 11 12.29 -18.75 7.46
C ARG A 11 11.22 -18.04 8.31
N PRO A 12 11.61 -17.23 9.31
CA PRO A 12 10.64 -16.45 10.08
C PRO A 12 9.73 -15.56 9.23
N ASP A 13 10.27 -14.94 8.18
CA ASP A 13 9.53 -14.04 7.29
C ASP A 13 8.43 -14.78 6.48
N ASP A 14 8.50 -16.11 6.35
CA ASP A 14 7.49 -16.92 5.66
C ASP A 14 6.31 -17.30 6.60
N VAL A 15 6.38 -16.94 7.88
CA VAL A 15 5.41 -17.35 8.90
C VAL A 15 4.57 -16.18 9.37
N TYR A 16 3.24 -16.36 9.37
CA TYR A 16 2.26 -15.41 9.88
C TYR A 16 1.57 -15.98 11.12
N LEU A 17 1.71 -15.28 12.25
CA LEU A 17 1.02 -15.57 13.49
C LEU A 17 -0.12 -14.57 13.67
N ILE A 18 -1.35 -14.99 13.36
CA ILE A 18 -2.55 -14.17 13.57
C ILE A 18 -3.06 -14.37 14.98
N THR A 19 -3.10 -13.29 15.76
CA THR A 19 -3.41 -13.33 17.19
C THR A 19 -4.73 -12.61 17.50
N PRO A 20 -5.48 -13.00 18.54
CA PRO A 20 -6.69 -12.30 18.94
C PRO A 20 -6.44 -10.89 19.47
N ASN A 21 -5.24 -10.62 20.01
CA ASN A 21 -4.86 -9.32 20.55
C ASN A 21 -3.34 -9.09 20.48
N ALA A 22 -2.93 -7.83 20.53
CA ALA A 22 -1.53 -7.42 20.41
C ALA A 22 -0.63 -7.82 21.58
N VAL A 23 -1.18 -8.29 22.71
CA VAL A 23 -0.38 -8.71 23.88
C VAL A 23 0.41 -9.97 23.56
N PHE A 24 -0.14 -10.85 22.72
CA PHE A 24 0.50 -12.10 22.34
C PHE A 24 1.79 -11.88 21.52
N GLY A 25 1.81 -10.88 20.65
CA GLY A 25 3.01 -10.50 19.90
C GLY A 25 4.16 -10.10 20.81
N ARG A 26 3.88 -9.30 21.84
CA ARG A 26 4.88 -8.86 22.82
C ARG A 26 5.52 -10.01 23.60
N TYR A 27 4.84 -11.14 23.77
CA TYR A 27 5.43 -12.30 24.43
C TYR A 27 6.45 -13.00 23.53
N ILE A 28 6.12 -13.17 22.24
CA ILE A 28 7.03 -13.81 21.26
C ILE A 28 8.21 -12.90 20.90
N ASP A 29 7.96 -11.58 20.83
CA ASP A 29 8.99 -10.60 20.49
C ASP A 29 10.19 -10.63 21.43
N ASN A 30 9.99 -11.07 22.68
CA ASN A 30 11.04 -11.18 23.68
C ASN A 30 11.68 -12.58 23.77
N VAL A 31 11.12 -13.60 23.12
CA VAL A 31 11.55 -15.00 23.30
C VAL A 31 12.39 -15.54 22.13
N LEU A 32 12.12 -15.10 20.90
CA LEU A 32 12.87 -15.56 19.72
C LEU A 32 14.22 -14.86 19.52
N PRO A 33 14.39 -13.55 19.80
CA PRO A 33 15.68 -12.89 19.63
C PRO A 33 16.78 -13.47 20.53
N ASP A 34 16.41 -13.94 21.73
CA ASP A 34 17.31 -14.64 22.65
C ASP A 34 17.86 -15.96 22.08
N MET A 35 17.19 -16.53 21.07
CA MET A 35 17.62 -17.74 20.35
C MET A 35 18.40 -17.42 19.05
N GLY A 36 18.64 -16.14 18.74
CA GLY A 36 19.32 -15.70 17.52
C GLY A 36 18.46 -15.82 16.25
N GLU A 37 17.14 -16.01 16.41
CA GLU A 37 16.17 -16.08 15.32
C GLU A 37 15.38 -14.78 15.24
N SER A 38 15.13 -14.28 14.02
CA SER A 38 14.24 -13.12 13.81
C SER A 38 12.79 -13.49 14.14
N ASN A 39 11.99 -12.50 14.52
CA ASN A 39 10.57 -12.70 14.76
C ASN A 39 9.82 -12.92 13.44
N PRO A 40 8.81 -13.82 13.41
CA PRO A 40 7.89 -13.93 12.29
C PRO A 40 6.93 -12.73 12.22
N HIS A 41 6.11 -12.66 11.17
CA HIS A 41 5.05 -11.67 11.09
C HIS A 41 3.96 -11.96 12.13
N ILE A 42 3.89 -11.12 13.18
CA ILE A 42 2.87 -11.25 14.22
C ILE A 42 1.94 -10.06 14.16
N LEU A 43 0.65 -10.33 13.99
CA LEU A 43 -0.36 -9.29 13.89
C LEU A 43 -1.73 -9.76 14.38
N THR A 44 -2.63 -8.82 14.59
CA THR A 44 -4.03 -9.13 14.89
C THR A 44 -4.81 -9.32 13.59
N TRP A 45 -5.99 -9.94 13.68
CA TRP A 45 -6.89 -10.03 12.52
C TRP A 45 -7.23 -8.66 11.94
N ASP A 46 -7.50 -7.67 12.80
CA ASP A 46 -7.84 -6.31 12.35
C ASP A 46 -6.66 -5.63 11.66
N ALA A 47 -5.43 -5.83 12.16
CA ALA A 47 -4.22 -5.33 11.51
C ALA A 47 -4.02 -5.98 10.12
N LEU A 48 -4.26 -7.29 10.00
CA LEU A 48 -4.17 -7.98 8.70
C LEU A 48 -5.17 -7.41 7.70
N MET A 49 -6.42 -7.22 8.13
CA MET A 49 -7.44 -6.63 7.26
C MET A 49 -7.09 -5.20 6.87
N ASN A 50 -6.48 -4.42 7.76
CA ASN A 50 -6.02 -3.07 7.46
C ASN A 50 -4.90 -3.05 6.42
N ASP A 51 -3.88 -3.91 6.58
CA ASP A 51 -2.76 -4.01 5.65
C ASP A 51 -3.20 -4.46 4.24
N LEU A 52 -4.25 -5.28 4.18
CA LEU A 52 -4.88 -5.69 2.92
C LEU A 52 -5.84 -4.64 2.33
N GLY A 53 -6.05 -3.49 3.00
CA GLY A 53 -7.02 -2.47 2.59
C GLY A 53 -8.49 -2.89 2.74
N LEU A 54 -8.74 -3.93 3.54
CA LEU A 54 -10.06 -4.50 3.82
C LEU A 54 -10.62 -4.05 5.19
N ALA A 55 -9.94 -3.13 5.88
CA ALA A 55 -10.42 -2.57 7.13
C ALA A 55 -11.85 -2.02 6.98
N GLY A 56 -12.70 -2.32 7.98
CA GLY A 56 -14.07 -1.85 8.01
C GLY A 56 -15.04 -2.59 7.08
N ARG A 57 -14.60 -3.56 6.28
CA ARG A 57 -15.49 -4.37 5.42
C ARG A 57 -16.29 -5.46 6.16
N GLY A 58 -16.18 -5.48 7.49
CA GLY A 58 -16.83 -6.44 8.36
C GLY A 58 -16.12 -7.79 8.36
N THR A 59 -16.12 -8.45 9.51
CA THR A 59 -15.70 -9.85 9.62
C THR A 59 -16.95 -10.70 9.58
N ALA A 60 -17.05 -11.61 8.61
CA ALA A 60 -18.13 -12.58 8.59
C ALA A 60 -17.94 -13.51 9.81
N LYS A 61 -18.74 -13.29 10.86
CA LYS A 61 -18.90 -14.23 11.95
C LYS A 61 -19.80 -15.34 11.40
N ASP A 62 -19.33 -16.59 11.44
CA ASP A 62 -20.05 -17.79 11.02
C ASP A 62 -20.08 -18.05 9.50
N ALA A 63 -18.89 -18.18 8.90
CA ALA A 63 -18.76 -18.64 7.51
C ALA A 63 -18.88 -20.16 7.40
N ASP A 64 -19.92 -20.66 6.71
CA ASP A 64 -20.05 -22.08 6.34
C ASP A 64 -19.43 -22.36 4.96
N THR A 65 -19.08 -23.61 4.71
CA THR A 65 -18.57 -24.15 3.43
C THR A 65 -19.48 -23.80 2.25
N ALA A 66 -20.79 -23.67 2.47
CA ALA A 66 -21.72 -23.20 1.43
C ALA A 66 -21.35 -21.82 0.87
N MET A 67 -20.74 -20.94 1.68
CA MET A 67 -20.32 -19.61 1.26
C MET A 67 -19.13 -19.68 0.28
N LEU A 68 -18.22 -20.65 0.43
CA LEU A 68 -17.14 -20.86 -0.54
C LEU A 68 -17.69 -21.21 -1.92
N ARG A 69 -18.70 -22.10 -1.99
CA ARG A 69 -19.37 -22.42 -3.26
C ARG A 69 -20.10 -21.22 -3.84
N ALA A 70 -20.68 -20.37 -3.00
CA ALA A 70 -21.32 -19.13 -3.44
C ALA A 70 -20.30 -18.13 -4.00
N ILE A 71 -19.09 -18.06 -3.44
CA ILE A 71 -17.98 -17.27 -3.98
C ILE A 71 -17.57 -17.82 -5.34
N ASP A 72 -17.31 -19.12 -5.46
CA ASP A 72 -16.90 -19.75 -6.73
C ASP A 72 -17.93 -19.50 -7.85
N ALA A 73 -19.22 -19.58 -7.52
CA ALA A 73 -20.30 -19.32 -8.48
C ALA A 73 -20.37 -17.84 -8.94
N ARG A 74 -19.88 -16.89 -8.13
CA ARG A 74 -20.01 -15.45 -8.37
C ARG A 74 -18.71 -14.78 -8.82
N ILE A 75 -17.55 -15.39 -8.56
CA ILE A 75 -16.24 -14.76 -8.78
C ILE A 75 -16.00 -14.41 -10.26
N GLY A 76 -16.51 -15.23 -11.19
CA GLY A 76 -16.38 -14.96 -12.63
C GLY A 76 -17.14 -13.73 -13.12
N ALA A 77 -18.20 -13.33 -12.42
CA ALA A 77 -18.97 -12.12 -12.70
C ALA A 77 -18.71 -11.01 -11.68
N PHE A 78 -17.69 -11.16 -10.83
CA PHE A 78 -17.35 -10.19 -9.81
C PHE A 78 -16.94 -8.86 -10.44
N GLN A 79 -17.50 -7.78 -9.92
CA GLN A 79 -17.18 -6.42 -10.31
C GLN A 79 -17.01 -5.59 -9.05
N LEU A 80 -16.05 -4.66 -9.08
CA LEU A 80 -15.89 -3.67 -8.02
C LEU A 80 -16.98 -2.60 -8.13
N ASP A 81 -17.52 -2.19 -7.00
CA ASP A 81 -18.48 -1.09 -6.87
C ASP A 81 -17.77 0.25 -6.58
N GLN A 82 -18.52 1.31 -6.27
CA GLN A 82 -17.91 2.61 -5.95
C GLN A 82 -17.23 2.63 -4.58
N ALA A 83 -17.76 1.90 -3.60
CA ALA A 83 -17.21 1.81 -2.25
C ALA A 83 -15.90 1.01 -2.22
N ASP A 84 -15.61 0.27 -3.28
CA ASP A 84 -14.35 -0.45 -3.44
C ASP A 84 -13.13 0.43 -3.71
N PHE A 85 -13.32 1.72 -4.00
CA PHE A 85 -12.25 2.66 -4.30
C PHE A 85 -12.08 3.70 -3.20
N CYS A 86 -10.83 4.01 -2.87
CA CYS A 86 -10.46 5.07 -1.94
C CYS A 86 -9.57 6.12 -2.62
N ASP A 87 -9.48 7.29 -1.99
CA ASP A 87 -8.53 8.33 -2.41
C ASP A 87 -7.09 7.85 -2.13
N LEU A 88 -6.20 7.98 -3.11
CA LEU A 88 -4.76 7.82 -2.87
C LEU A 88 -4.19 9.13 -2.34
N ARG A 89 -3.57 9.04 -1.17
CA ARG A 89 -3.00 10.18 -0.45
C ARG A 89 -1.53 9.93 -0.16
N VAL A 90 -0.76 11.01 -0.18
CA VAL A 90 0.59 11.07 0.39
C VAL A 90 0.47 12.00 1.59
N ASP A 91 0.75 11.46 2.78
CA ASP A 91 0.43 12.11 4.05
C ASP A 91 -1.03 12.62 4.08
N ASN A 92 -1.22 13.92 4.20
CA ASN A 92 -2.54 14.54 4.24
C ASN A 92 -2.98 15.09 2.87
N GLU A 93 -2.14 15.01 1.83
CA GLU A 93 -2.49 15.50 0.50
C GLU A 93 -3.13 14.40 -0.34
N ARG A 94 -4.26 14.72 -0.98
CA ARG A 94 -4.90 13.81 -1.93
C ARG A 94 -4.28 13.98 -3.31
N VAL A 95 -3.61 12.92 -3.78
CA VAL A 95 -2.91 12.93 -5.06
C VAL A 95 -3.78 12.38 -6.18
N ILE A 96 -4.54 11.32 -5.92
CA ILE A 96 -5.52 10.75 -6.87
C ILE A 96 -6.83 10.51 -6.12
N ALA A 97 -7.94 10.98 -6.68
CA ALA A 97 -9.26 10.75 -6.08
C ALA A 97 -9.81 9.36 -6.44
N ALA A 98 -10.65 8.79 -5.57
CA ALA A 98 -11.23 7.45 -5.72
C ALA A 98 -11.93 7.26 -7.08
N HIS A 99 -12.64 8.28 -7.56
CA HIS A 99 -13.31 8.25 -8.86
C HIS A 99 -12.31 8.16 -10.04
N GLN A 100 -11.10 8.72 -9.90
CA GLN A 100 -10.05 8.63 -10.92
C GLN A 100 -9.40 7.25 -10.95
N ALA A 101 -9.24 6.62 -9.78
CA ALA A 101 -8.81 5.22 -9.64
C ALA A 101 -9.81 4.26 -10.28
N ARG A 102 -11.11 4.47 -10.00
CA ARG A 102 -12.19 3.74 -10.66
C ARG A 102 -12.17 3.92 -12.17
N ALA A 103 -12.06 5.16 -12.65
CA ALA A 103 -12.00 5.44 -14.08
C ALA A 103 -10.81 4.74 -14.77
N SER A 104 -9.65 4.63 -14.10
CA SER A 104 -8.52 3.85 -14.62
C SER A 104 -8.86 2.37 -14.81
N LEU A 105 -9.58 1.76 -13.87
CA LEU A 105 -10.00 0.36 -14.00
C LEU A 105 -11.12 0.18 -15.05
N GLU A 106 -12.00 1.16 -15.22
CA GLU A 106 -13.09 1.15 -16.20
C GLU A 106 -12.59 1.27 -17.64
N LYS A 107 -11.44 1.94 -17.89
CA LYS A 107 -10.78 1.94 -19.23
C LYS A 107 -10.56 0.53 -19.77
N PHE A 108 -10.30 -0.42 -18.88
CA PHE A 108 -10.03 -1.81 -19.20
C PHE A 108 -11.23 -2.74 -18.92
N ALA A 109 -12.45 -2.21 -18.91
CA ALA A 109 -13.68 -2.98 -18.61
C ALA A 109 -13.99 -4.12 -19.58
N HIS A 110 -13.38 -4.12 -20.77
CA HIS A 110 -13.47 -5.21 -21.73
C HIS A 110 -12.74 -6.49 -21.27
N LEU A 111 -11.83 -6.38 -20.28
CA LEU A 111 -11.13 -7.50 -19.67
C LEU A 111 -11.87 -7.96 -18.40
N PRO A 112 -11.86 -9.27 -18.08
CA PRO A 112 -12.37 -9.76 -16.82
C PRO A 112 -11.61 -9.14 -15.65
N LEU A 113 -12.29 -8.98 -14.51
CA LEU A 113 -11.65 -8.50 -13.30
C LEU A 113 -10.71 -9.59 -12.77
N GLY A 114 -9.41 -9.32 -12.85
CA GLY A 114 -8.35 -10.25 -12.49
C GLY A 114 -6.98 -9.57 -12.59
N VAL A 115 -5.91 -10.33 -12.35
CA VAL A 115 -4.54 -9.80 -12.23
C VAL A 115 -4.18 -8.90 -13.41
N HIS A 116 -4.41 -9.36 -14.65
CA HIS A 116 -4.02 -8.61 -15.84
C HIS A 116 -4.71 -7.23 -15.94
N ARG A 117 -6.02 -7.16 -15.69
CA ARG A 117 -6.76 -5.89 -15.69
C ARG A 117 -6.29 -4.97 -14.57
N CYS A 118 -6.02 -5.51 -13.39
CA CYS A 118 -5.50 -4.73 -12.27
C CYS A 118 -4.10 -4.18 -12.59
N THR A 119 -3.22 -4.95 -13.22
CA THR A 119 -1.89 -4.49 -13.64
C THR A 119 -1.98 -3.31 -14.59
N LEU A 120 -2.81 -3.39 -15.64
CA LEU A 120 -3.00 -2.27 -16.58
C LEU A 120 -3.58 -1.02 -15.90
N ALA A 121 -4.52 -1.20 -14.98
CA ALA A 121 -5.08 -0.09 -14.22
C ALA A 121 -4.04 0.55 -13.27
N ILE A 122 -3.15 -0.25 -12.67
CA ILE A 122 -2.04 0.23 -11.85
C ILE A 122 -1.04 1.01 -12.70
N GLU A 123 -0.71 0.52 -13.90
CA GLU A 123 0.16 1.25 -14.85
C GLU A 123 -0.45 2.60 -15.24
N ASP A 124 -1.74 2.65 -15.57
CA ASP A 124 -2.46 3.90 -15.86
C ASP A 124 -2.47 4.85 -14.64
N LEU A 125 -2.60 4.32 -13.42
CA LEU A 125 -2.55 5.13 -12.20
C LEU A 125 -1.15 5.67 -11.91
N LYS A 126 -0.09 4.89 -12.20
CA LYS A 126 1.30 5.36 -12.10
C LYS A 126 1.55 6.51 -13.07
N GLU A 127 1.11 6.39 -14.31
CA GLU A 127 1.26 7.47 -15.29
C GLU A 127 0.51 8.74 -14.84
N LYS A 128 -0.71 8.59 -14.33
CA LYS A 128 -1.47 9.72 -13.75
C LYS A 128 -0.77 10.36 -12.55
N LEU A 129 -0.16 9.53 -11.69
CA LEU A 129 0.60 9.99 -10.54
C LEU A 129 1.82 10.82 -10.99
N GLU A 130 2.59 10.30 -11.94
CA GLU A 130 3.75 10.99 -12.52
C GLU A 130 3.34 12.33 -13.15
N GLN A 131 2.26 12.35 -13.93
CA GLN A 131 1.73 13.58 -14.51
C GLN A 131 1.27 14.58 -13.44
N ARG A 132 0.69 14.10 -12.32
CA ARG A 132 0.27 14.95 -11.21
C ARG A 132 1.48 15.56 -10.49
N ILE A 133 2.50 14.75 -10.22
CA ILE A 133 3.77 15.20 -9.61
C ILE A 133 4.44 16.24 -10.51
N ALA A 134 4.52 15.98 -11.81
CA ALA A 134 5.12 16.92 -12.77
C ALA A 134 4.36 18.27 -12.83
N ARG A 135 3.04 18.25 -12.63
CA ARG A 135 2.25 19.49 -12.52
C ARG A 135 2.49 20.23 -11.20
N LEU A 136 2.56 19.50 -10.09
CA LEU A 136 2.87 20.09 -8.78
C LEU A 136 4.28 20.69 -8.75
N ALA A 137 5.24 20.07 -9.42
CA ALA A 137 6.60 20.62 -9.55
C ALA A 137 6.66 21.95 -10.33
N LYS A 138 5.65 22.24 -11.17
CA LYS A 138 5.54 23.51 -11.92
C LYS A 138 4.62 24.53 -11.23
N ASP A 139 4.13 24.21 -10.04
CA ASP A 139 3.24 25.07 -9.27
C ASP A 139 4.04 26.14 -8.53
N GLU A 140 3.59 27.38 -8.59
CA GLU A 140 4.31 28.55 -8.06
C GLU A 140 4.46 28.45 -6.53
N ASP A 141 3.42 28.01 -5.82
CA ASP A 141 3.46 27.76 -4.38
C ASP A 141 4.50 26.70 -3.99
N THR A 142 4.69 25.68 -4.83
CA THR A 142 5.69 24.63 -4.61
C THR A 142 7.10 25.16 -4.86
N HIS A 143 7.26 26.06 -5.82
CA HIS A 143 8.53 26.73 -6.09
C HIS A 143 8.93 27.67 -4.95
N ASP A 144 7.99 28.48 -4.47
CA ASP A 144 8.18 29.38 -3.33
C ASP A 144 8.56 28.60 -2.07
N ALA A 145 7.83 27.52 -1.77
CA ALA A 145 8.15 26.65 -0.65
C ALA A 145 9.55 26.03 -0.76
N MET A 146 10.02 25.71 -1.97
CA MET A 146 11.36 25.18 -2.22
C MET A 146 12.45 26.23 -2.00
N MET A 147 12.19 27.51 -2.33
CA MET A 147 13.10 28.63 -2.10
C MET A 147 13.23 28.99 -0.61
N ASP A 148 12.18 28.77 0.17
CA ASP A 148 12.17 29.01 1.62
C ASP A 148 12.89 27.92 2.44
N LEU A 149 13.27 26.78 1.83
CA LEU A 149 13.95 25.69 2.53
C LEU A 149 15.38 26.08 2.95
N SER A 150 15.69 25.91 4.23
CA SER A 150 17.06 26.03 4.73
C SER A 150 17.96 24.91 4.20
N ASN A 151 19.29 25.15 4.18
CA ASN A 151 20.26 24.12 3.76
C ASN A 151 20.14 22.80 4.56
N SER A 152 19.80 22.90 5.85
CA SER A 152 19.54 21.74 6.72
C SER A 152 18.33 20.93 6.27
N GLU A 153 17.24 21.60 5.89
CA GLU A 153 16.02 20.96 5.41
C GLU A 153 16.22 20.36 4.02
N GLN A 154 16.97 21.04 3.14
CA GLN A 154 17.33 20.51 1.83
C GLN A 154 18.11 19.19 1.93
N ILE A 155 19.09 19.10 2.84
CA ILE A 155 19.84 17.86 3.08
C ILE A 155 18.94 16.77 3.67
N ALA A 156 18.02 17.12 4.58
CA ALA A 156 17.11 16.15 5.19
C ALA A 156 16.11 15.57 4.18
N ILE A 157 15.61 16.38 3.25
CA ILE A 157 14.59 16.01 2.27
C ILE A 157 15.22 15.36 1.02
N PHE A 158 16.27 15.96 0.47
CA PHE A 158 16.85 15.57 -0.82
C PHE A 158 18.19 14.83 -0.70
N GLY A 159 18.77 14.73 0.50
CA GLY A 159 20.08 14.11 0.73
C GLY A 159 21.26 14.95 0.23
N GLN A 160 21.00 16.13 -0.33
CA GLN A 160 22.00 17.05 -0.87
C GLN A 160 21.49 18.49 -0.82
N GLN A 161 22.41 19.45 -0.88
CA GLN A 161 22.06 20.85 -1.06
C GLN A 161 21.69 21.08 -2.53
N LEU A 162 20.58 21.77 -2.78
CA LEU A 162 20.14 22.10 -4.13
C LEU A 162 20.98 23.27 -4.64
N ALA A 163 21.49 23.15 -5.87
CA ALA A 163 22.11 24.29 -6.54
C ALA A 163 21.02 25.32 -6.88
N PRO A 164 21.30 26.63 -6.83
CA PRO A 164 20.38 27.63 -7.34
C PRO A 164 20.06 27.30 -8.80
N LEU A 165 18.77 27.13 -9.12
CA LEU A 165 18.33 26.98 -10.50
C LEU A 165 18.69 28.27 -11.26
N ASP A 166 19.41 28.13 -12.37
CA ASP A 166 19.59 29.23 -13.32
C ASP A 166 18.24 29.54 -13.97
N ASP A 167 17.93 30.81 -14.23
CA ASP A 167 16.67 31.26 -14.84
C ASP A 167 16.38 30.54 -16.18
N ALA A 168 17.42 30.00 -16.83
CA ALA A 168 17.34 29.19 -18.04
C ALA A 168 16.70 27.80 -17.84
N GLU A 169 16.82 27.19 -16.65
CA GLU A 169 16.26 25.87 -16.34
C GLU A 169 14.79 25.95 -15.88
N MET A 170 14.36 27.10 -15.36
CA MET A 170 12.95 27.34 -14.97
C MET A 170 11.99 27.47 -16.17
N ALA A 171 12.49 27.75 -17.36
CA ALA A 171 11.68 27.98 -18.56
C ALA A 171 11.39 26.73 -19.42
N ALA A 172 11.84 25.54 -19.00
CA ALA A 172 11.69 24.26 -19.73
C ALA A 172 10.58 23.33 -19.17
#